data_AF-A0AAE3KR76-F1
#
_entry.id   AF-A0AAE3KR76-F1
#
_cell.length_a   1.000
_cell.length_b   1.000
_cell.length_c   1.000
_cell.angle_alpha   90.00
_cell.angle_beta   90.00
_cell.angle_gamma   90.00
#
_symmetry.space_group_name_H-M   'P 1'
#
loop_
_entity.id
_entity.type
_entity.pdbx_description
1 polymer ?
#
loop_
_entity_poly.entity_id
_entity_poly.type
_entity_poly.pdbx_seq_one_letter_code
_entity_poly.pdbx_strand_id
1 'polypeptide(L)'
;MQSKILLFLLLFLGFSCSRTQDDEKHRIVLFRTIGHQLLLASGDSTSRIMPIQKTANGIYQIRFENSFEIMPDSLANITIKTLQNSNPQNQYRVSVFTCQKTEMVYGFEWSPKSTEEVTCLGRGLPENCYIVEIEVLQSGINPNMLWGAFVALLVLLLFYVVFFRKNKKDETISTENAGDFQKLGAFNYFQQTGVLVLEFQKIELSEKENKLLNLLLEKPNETVAREHLLKEIWENEGVFVISRNLDVLVSKLRKKLAGDPSVKITNSHGKGYKLEV
;
A
#
# COMPACT_ATOMS: atom_id res chain seq x y z
N MET A 1 3.94 -27.99 -6.03
CA MET A 1 4.05 -26.54 -5.70
C MET A 1 2.95 -26.03 -4.75
N GLN A 2 2.21 -26.91 -4.04
CA GLN A 2 1.11 -26.50 -3.14
C GLN A 2 1.47 -26.52 -1.63
N SER A 3 2.51 -27.26 -1.23
CA SER A 3 2.90 -27.41 0.18
C SER A 3 3.67 -26.19 0.75
N LYS A 4 4.32 -25.38 -0.08
CA LYS A 4 5.11 -24.20 0.38
C LYS A 4 4.26 -22.95 0.66
N ILE A 5 3.04 -22.88 0.14
CA ILE A 5 2.13 -21.73 0.32
C ILE A 5 1.42 -21.79 1.68
N LEU A 6 1.13 -23.00 2.17
CA LEU A 6 0.46 -23.20 3.47
C LEU A 6 1.37 -22.86 4.67
N LEU A 7 2.69 -23.03 4.52
CA LEU A 7 3.67 -22.77 5.58
C LEU A 7 3.92 -21.27 5.82
N PHE A 8 3.74 -20.43 4.79
CA PHE A 8 3.94 -18.98 4.90
C PHE A 8 2.73 -18.26 5.53
N LEU A 9 1.55 -18.88 5.48
CA LEU A 9 0.30 -18.36 6.05
C LEU A 9 0.20 -18.59 7.57
N LEU A 10 0.89 -19.60 8.09
CA LEU A 10 0.94 -19.91 9.53
C LEU A 10 1.97 -19.08 10.33
N LEU A 11 2.95 -18.45 9.67
CA LEU A 11 3.98 -17.64 10.33
C LEU A 11 3.55 -16.20 10.67
N PHE A 12 2.43 -15.71 10.12
CA PHE A 12 1.97 -14.33 10.34
C PHE A 12 0.92 -14.16 11.44
N LEU A 13 0.40 -15.25 12.02
CA LEU A 13 -0.59 -15.18 13.11
C LEU A 13 0.04 -15.07 14.52
N GLY A 14 1.37 -15.05 14.63
CA GLY A 14 2.07 -15.17 15.92
C GLY A 14 2.48 -13.87 16.62
N PHE A 15 2.28 -12.69 16.04
CA PHE A 15 2.81 -11.45 16.60
C PHE A 15 1.73 -10.39 16.72
N SER A 16 0.96 -10.37 17.82
CA SER A 16 0.29 -9.15 18.36
C SER A 16 -0.58 -9.38 19.61
N CYS A 17 -0.21 -10.26 20.56
CA CYS A 17 -1.01 -10.41 21.80
C CYS A 17 -0.32 -9.94 23.09
N SER A 18 0.99 -9.68 23.09
CA SER A 18 1.71 -9.36 24.36
C SER A 18 1.76 -7.87 24.73
N ARG A 19 1.41 -6.94 23.83
CA ARG A 19 1.61 -5.48 24.06
C ARG A 19 0.54 -4.85 24.97
N THR A 20 -0.68 -5.37 24.96
CA THR A 20 -1.84 -4.72 25.63
C THR A 20 -1.82 -4.85 27.15
N GLN A 21 -1.28 -5.95 27.68
CA GLN A 21 -1.28 -6.23 29.13
C GLN A 21 -0.19 -5.43 29.89
N ASP A 22 0.93 -5.14 29.25
CA ASP A 22 2.03 -4.33 29.83
C ASP A 22 1.62 -2.85 29.96
N ASP A 23 0.92 -2.33 28.94
CA ASP A 23 0.43 -0.95 28.93
C ASP A 23 -0.64 -0.66 30.00
N GLU A 24 -1.40 -1.66 30.45
CA GLU A 24 -2.43 -1.48 31.49
C GLU A 24 -1.81 -1.33 32.88
N LYS A 25 -0.85 -2.19 33.22
CA LYS A 25 -0.11 -2.10 34.49
C LYS A 25 0.65 -0.78 34.59
N HIS A 26 1.27 -0.35 33.50
CA HIS A 26 1.95 0.93 33.43
C HIS A 26 1.00 2.11 33.70
N ARG A 27 -0.20 2.11 33.10
CA ARG A 27 -1.23 3.13 33.33
C ARG A 27 -1.69 3.20 34.78
N ILE A 28 -1.87 2.05 35.43
CA ILE A 28 -2.24 2.00 36.85
C ILE A 28 -1.20 2.73 37.71
N VAL A 29 0.10 2.49 37.48
CA VAL A 29 1.18 3.16 38.22
C VAL A 29 1.18 4.67 37.97
N LEU A 30 0.93 5.07 36.72
CA LEU A 30 0.84 6.48 36.34
C LEU A 30 -0.30 7.21 37.06
N PHE A 31 -1.51 6.63 37.09
CA PHE A 31 -2.65 7.22 37.78
C PHE A 31 -2.47 7.26 39.30
N ARG A 32 -1.77 6.28 39.88
CA ARG A 32 -1.34 6.38 41.29
C ARG A 32 -0.37 7.52 41.52
N THR A 33 0.51 7.82 40.56
CA THR A 33 1.43 8.96 40.65
C THR A 33 0.68 10.29 40.66
N ILE A 34 -0.35 10.42 39.82
CA ILE A 34 -1.25 11.60 39.81
C ILE A 34 -1.93 11.76 41.18
N GLY A 35 -2.56 10.69 41.69
CA GLY A 35 -3.19 10.73 43.01
C GLY A 35 -2.22 11.10 44.12
N HIS A 36 -0.97 10.63 44.05
CA HIS A 36 0.05 10.93 45.05
C HIS A 36 0.42 12.41 45.02
N GLN A 37 0.68 12.96 43.84
CA GLN A 37 1.02 14.37 43.69
C GLN A 37 -0.15 15.29 44.08
N LEU A 38 -1.39 14.86 43.87
CA LEU A 38 -2.58 15.59 44.33
C LEU A 38 -2.64 15.70 45.84
N LEU A 39 -2.44 14.59 46.56
CA LEU A 39 -2.39 14.60 48.03
C LEU A 39 -1.25 15.50 48.54
N LEU A 40 -0.06 15.39 47.94
CA LEU A 40 1.06 16.27 48.31
C LEU A 40 0.74 17.74 48.07
N ALA A 41 0.07 18.08 46.96
CA ALA A 41 -0.32 19.45 46.65
C ALA A 41 -1.37 20.00 47.64
N SER A 42 -2.19 19.15 48.25
CA SER A 42 -3.10 19.53 49.34
C SER A 42 -2.44 19.50 50.73
N GLY A 43 -1.14 19.22 50.81
CA GLY A 43 -0.40 19.13 52.09
C GLY A 43 -0.53 17.77 52.81
N ASP A 44 -1.12 16.77 52.17
CA ASP A 44 -1.28 15.43 52.72
C ASP A 44 -0.20 14.47 52.20
N SER A 45 0.69 14.05 53.09
CA SER A 45 1.77 13.09 52.79
C SER A 45 1.50 11.68 53.34
N THR A 46 0.36 11.48 54.00
CA THR A 46 0.08 10.28 54.79
C THR A 46 -1.04 9.42 54.23
N SER A 47 -2.06 10.05 53.64
CA SER A 47 -3.22 9.33 53.12
C SER A 47 -2.83 8.39 51.99
N ARG A 48 -3.50 7.24 51.95
CA ARG A 48 -3.27 6.23 50.92
C ARG A 48 -4.18 6.48 49.72
N ILE A 49 -3.66 6.08 48.56
CA ILE A 49 -4.43 5.96 47.33
C ILE A 49 -4.95 4.54 47.27
N MET A 50 -6.27 4.42 47.17
CA MET A 50 -6.95 3.13 47.04
C MET A 50 -6.55 2.45 45.72
N PRO A 51 -6.75 1.13 45.58
CA PRO A 51 -6.49 0.43 44.33
C PRO A 51 -7.24 1.10 43.16
N ILE A 52 -6.51 1.42 42.09
CA ILE A 52 -7.11 1.99 40.87
C ILE A 52 -8.09 0.96 40.30
N GLN A 53 -9.35 1.36 40.17
CA GLN A 53 -10.40 0.54 39.58
C GLN A 53 -10.60 0.96 38.13
N LYS A 54 -10.84 -0.01 37.25
CA LYS A 54 -11.16 0.24 35.84
C LYS A 54 -12.58 -0.22 35.57
N THR A 55 -13.41 0.68 35.08
CA THR A 55 -14.79 0.39 34.69
C THR A 55 -14.81 -0.34 33.34
N ALA A 56 -15.91 -1.04 33.03
CA ALA A 56 -16.10 -1.75 31.75
C ALA A 56 -15.85 -0.86 30.52
N ASN A 57 -16.11 0.45 30.63
CA ASN A 57 -15.92 1.44 29.56
C ASN A 57 -14.47 1.94 29.42
N GLY A 58 -13.52 1.40 30.19
CA GLY A 58 -12.12 1.82 30.15
C GLY A 58 -11.80 3.10 30.93
N ILE A 59 -12.74 3.57 31.76
CA ILE A 59 -12.55 4.69 32.68
C ILE A 59 -11.78 4.21 33.91
N TYR A 60 -10.76 4.95 34.33
CA TYR A 60 -9.97 4.65 35.51
C TYR A 60 -10.37 5.56 36.67
N GLN A 61 -10.61 4.97 37.84
CA GLN A 61 -11.04 5.68 39.05
C GLN A 61 -9.90 5.72 40.07
N ILE A 62 -9.52 6.93 40.47
CA ILE A 62 -8.61 7.20 41.58
C ILE A 62 -9.47 7.57 42.79
N ARG A 63 -9.30 6.80 43.87
CA ARG A 63 -9.99 7.01 45.14
C ARG A 63 -8.97 7.20 46.24
N PHE A 64 -9.31 8.03 47.22
CA PHE A 64 -8.44 8.41 48.32
C PHE A 64 -9.00 7.85 49.63
N GLU A 65 -8.11 7.60 50.59
CA GLU A 65 -8.50 7.11 51.92
C GLU A 65 -9.27 8.17 52.72
N ASN A 66 -8.79 9.42 52.71
CA ASN A 66 -9.35 10.52 53.46
C ASN A 66 -9.90 11.62 52.54
N SER A 67 -10.75 12.48 53.09
CA SER A 67 -11.21 13.72 52.45
C SER A 67 -10.08 14.74 52.39
N PHE A 68 -10.09 15.57 51.34
CA PHE A 68 -9.11 16.64 51.15
C PHE A 68 -9.68 17.71 50.21
N GLU A 69 -9.06 18.89 50.19
CA GLU A 69 -9.36 19.96 49.23
C GLU A 69 -8.62 19.70 47.91
N ILE A 70 -9.34 19.86 46.78
CA ILE A 70 -8.75 19.76 45.45
C ILE A 70 -8.67 21.14 44.83
N MET A 71 -7.45 21.53 44.46
CA MET A 71 -7.23 22.74 43.67
C MET A 71 -7.24 22.40 42.17
N PRO A 72 -8.15 22.99 41.36
CA PRO A 72 -8.20 22.76 39.91
C PRO A 72 -6.87 22.99 39.19
N ASP A 73 -6.11 24.02 39.60
CA ASP A 73 -4.79 24.35 39.05
C ASP A 73 -3.79 23.21 39.24
N SER A 74 -3.75 22.67 40.46
CA SER A 74 -2.87 21.55 40.79
C SER A 74 -3.30 20.30 40.04
N LEU A 75 -4.60 19.99 40.04
CA LEU A 75 -5.15 18.83 39.33
C LEU A 75 -4.84 18.88 37.84
N ALA A 76 -5.09 20.01 37.18
CA ALA A 76 -4.81 20.19 35.76
C ALA A 76 -3.31 20.05 35.47
N ASN A 77 -2.46 20.82 36.15
CA ASN A 77 -1.02 20.82 35.90
C ASN A 77 -0.38 19.44 36.15
N ILE A 78 -0.69 18.80 37.28
CA ILE A 78 -0.19 17.46 37.62
C ILE A 78 -0.62 16.44 36.57
N THR A 79 -1.90 16.45 36.21
CA THR A 79 -2.45 15.47 35.27
C THR A 79 -1.87 15.66 33.88
N ILE A 80 -1.90 16.89 33.35
CA ILE A 80 -1.38 17.23 32.02
C ILE A 80 0.10 16.89 31.92
N LYS A 81 0.92 17.33 32.88
CA LYS A 81 2.37 17.04 32.92
C LYS A 81 2.67 15.55 32.93
N THR A 82 1.91 14.77 33.72
CA THR A 82 2.12 13.33 33.87
C THR A 82 1.68 12.55 32.62
N LEU A 83 0.56 12.93 32.02
CA LEU A 83 0.00 12.26 30.84
C LEU A 83 0.77 12.61 29.56
N GLN A 84 1.23 13.86 29.40
CA GLN A 84 2.06 14.29 28.28
C GLN A 84 3.35 13.48 28.16
N ASN A 85 4.05 13.28 29.29
CA ASN A 85 5.34 12.59 29.32
C ASN A 85 5.22 11.09 29.00
N SER A 86 4.07 10.48 29.27
CA SER A 86 3.87 9.04 29.11
C SER A 86 3.20 8.67 27.78
N ASN A 87 2.24 9.47 27.31
CA ASN A 87 1.43 9.17 26.12
C ASN A 87 1.01 10.45 25.38
N PRO A 88 1.90 11.04 24.58
CA PRO A 88 1.72 12.38 24.00
C PRO A 88 0.69 12.47 22.87
N GLN A 89 0.07 11.35 22.47
CA GLN A 89 -0.91 11.31 21.36
C GLN A 89 -2.35 11.17 21.83
N ASN A 90 -2.57 10.74 23.08
CA ASN A 90 -3.91 10.46 23.57
C ASN A 90 -4.59 11.74 24.05
N GLN A 91 -5.90 11.79 23.87
CA GLN A 91 -6.77 12.78 24.49
C GLN A 91 -7.37 12.18 25.77
N TYR A 92 -7.59 13.02 26.77
CA TYR A 92 -8.06 12.58 28.06
C TYR A 92 -9.19 13.47 28.54
N ARG A 93 -10.18 12.87 29.19
CA ARG A 93 -11.18 13.57 29.99
C ARG A 93 -10.92 13.24 31.45
N VAL A 94 -10.81 14.28 32.27
CA VAL A 94 -10.67 14.18 33.71
C VAL A 94 -11.96 14.68 34.34
N SER A 95 -12.53 13.90 35.23
CA SER A 95 -13.80 14.20 35.88
C SER A 95 -13.69 13.94 37.37
N VAL A 96 -14.19 14.87 38.18
CA VAL A 96 -14.17 14.80 39.64
C VAL A 96 -15.61 14.65 40.11
N PHE A 97 -15.85 13.64 40.93
CA PHE A 97 -17.13 13.35 41.56
C PHE A 97 -16.98 13.36 43.07
N THR A 98 -18.08 13.60 43.78
CA THR A 98 -18.12 13.31 45.24
C THR A 98 -18.43 11.84 45.46
N CYS A 99 -17.98 11.27 46.58
CA CYS A 99 -18.25 9.85 46.88
C CYS A 99 -19.74 9.51 47.07
N GLN A 100 -20.60 10.51 47.31
CA GLN A 100 -22.02 10.33 47.60
C GLN A 100 -22.94 10.63 46.42
N LYS A 101 -22.50 11.43 45.43
CA LYS A 101 -23.35 11.87 44.29
C LYS A 101 -22.82 11.35 42.95
N THR A 102 -23.74 11.11 42.04
CA THR A 102 -23.51 10.76 40.64
C THR A 102 -23.18 11.95 39.72
N GLU A 103 -23.17 13.17 40.25
CA GLU A 103 -22.94 14.39 39.47
C GLU A 103 -21.48 14.82 39.52
N MET A 104 -20.97 15.24 38.37
CA MET A 104 -19.61 15.77 38.22
C MET A 104 -19.53 17.15 38.88
N VAL A 105 -18.59 17.32 39.82
CA VAL A 105 -18.34 18.61 40.50
C VAL A 105 -17.30 19.46 39.80
N TYR A 106 -16.40 18.82 39.05
CA TYR A 106 -15.39 19.50 38.25
C TYR A 106 -14.91 18.57 37.13
N GLY A 107 -14.46 19.12 36.02
CA GLY A 107 -13.86 18.32 34.96
C GLY A 107 -13.25 19.18 33.87
N PHE A 108 -12.35 18.57 33.10
CA PHE A 108 -11.74 19.18 31.94
C PHE A 108 -11.33 18.10 30.94
N GLU A 109 -11.22 18.50 29.68
CA GLU A 109 -10.61 17.68 28.64
C GLU A 109 -9.24 18.25 28.29
N TRP A 110 -8.31 17.37 27.96
CA TRP A 110 -6.99 17.76 27.50
C TRP A 110 -6.61 16.97 26.25
N SER A 111 -6.11 17.71 25.26
CA SER A 111 -5.59 17.17 24.01
C SER A 111 -4.20 17.76 23.74
N PRO A 112 -3.26 16.98 23.19
CA PRO A 112 -1.94 17.50 22.80
C PRO A 112 -2.01 18.58 21.72
N LYS A 113 -3.14 18.69 21.01
CA LYS A 113 -3.38 19.67 19.94
C LYS A 113 -4.27 20.84 20.37
N SER A 114 -4.93 20.77 21.53
CA SER A 114 -5.85 21.83 21.95
C SER A 114 -5.09 22.97 22.62
N THR A 115 -5.40 24.20 22.24
CA THR A 115 -5.02 25.42 22.95
C THR A 115 -6.05 25.82 24.01
N GLU A 116 -7.02 24.94 24.31
CA GLU A 116 -8.07 25.23 25.29
C GLU A 116 -7.48 25.31 26.70
N GLU A 117 -7.68 26.46 27.34
CA GLU A 117 -7.29 26.69 28.72
C GLU A 117 -8.30 26.01 29.66
N VAL A 118 -7.76 25.38 30.71
CA VAL A 118 -8.57 24.75 31.74
C VAL A 118 -9.35 25.82 32.50
N THR A 119 -10.65 25.59 32.71
CA THR A 119 -11.54 26.54 33.38
C THR A 119 -11.56 26.35 34.91
N CYS A 120 -12.05 27.38 35.62
CA CYS A 120 -12.20 27.42 37.08
C CYS A 120 -10.89 27.37 37.89
N LEU A 121 -9.77 27.76 37.27
CA LEU A 121 -8.50 28.00 37.97
C LEU A 121 -8.67 29.01 39.11
N GLY A 122 -7.98 28.77 40.22
CA GLY A 122 -8.04 29.54 41.46
C GLY A 122 -9.27 29.28 42.36
N ARG A 123 -10.16 28.35 41.99
CA ARG A 123 -11.37 28.03 42.79
C ARG A 123 -11.24 26.66 43.45
N GLY A 124 -10.87 26.65 44.73
CA GLY A 124 -10.75 25.43 45.55
C GLY A 124 -12.06 24.66 45.64
N LEU A 125 -11.96 23.34 45.44
CA LEU A 125 -13.02 22.42 45.82
C LEU A 125 -12.87 22.13 47.32
N PRO A 126 -13.91 22.36 48.14
CA PRO A 126 -13.79 22.28 49.59
C PRO A 126 -13.42 20.88 50.06
N GLU A 127 -12.98 20.73 51.31
CA GLU A 127 -12.65 19.42 51.86
C GLU A 127 -13.84 18.44 51.75
N ASN A 128 -13.67 17.39 50.93
CA ASN A 128 -14.71 16.39 50.71
C ASN A 128 -14.09 15.05 50.27
N CYS A 129 -14.91 14.01 50.25
CA CYS A 129 -14.55 12.73 49.66
C CYS A 129 -14.73 12.82 48.14
N TYR A 130 -13.61 12.75 47.41
CA TYR A 130 -13.58 12.87 45.96
C TYR A 130 -13.17 11.56 45.26
N ILE A 131 -13.72 11.36 44.07
CA ILE A 131 -13.31 10.33 43.12
C ILE A 131 -12.87 11.05 41.85
N VAL A 132 -11.64 10.80 41.41
CA VAL A 132 -11.11 11.36 40.16
C VAL A 132 -11.16 10.27 39.10
N GLU A 133 -11.93 10.48 38.05
CA GLU A 133 -12.04 9.62 36.90
C GLU A 133 -11.19 10.16 35.75
N ILE A 134 -10.43 9.26 35.12
CA ILE A 134 -9.64 9.55 33.91
C ILE A 134 -10.11 8.61 32.81
N GLU A 135 -10.69 9.20 31.77
CA GLU A 135 -11.14 8.53 30.56
C GLU A 135 -10.17 8.84 29.41
N VAL A 136 -9.75 7.80 28.67
CA VAL A 136 -8.92 7.97 27.48
C VAL A 136 -9.83 8.12 26.26
N LEU A 137 -9.91 9.34 25.73
CA LEU A 137 -10.62 9.65 24.50
C LEU A 137 -9.70 9.25 23.33
N GLN A 138 -9.87 8.03 22.80
CA GLN A 138 -8.98 7.51 21.76
C GLN A 138 -9.02 8.39 20.50
N SER A 139 -7.87 8.96 20.12
CA SER A 139 -7.62 9.55 18.81
C SER A 139 -6.34 8.95 18.23
N GLY A 140 -6.45 7.74 17.68
CA GLY A 140 -5.33 7.08 17.03
C GLY A 140 -5.83 5.97 16.12
N ILE A 141 -5.61 6.14 14.81
CA ILE A 141 -5.83 5.08 13.83
C ILE A 141 -5.05 3.85 14.29
N ASN A 142 -5.76 2.75 14.53
CA ASN A 142 -5.13 1.48 14.91
C ASN A 142 -4.03 1.14 13.89
N PRO A 143 -2.74 1.02 14.29
CA PRO A 143 -1.66 0.67 13.35
C PRO A 143 -1.92 -0.70 12.68
N ASN A 144 -2.67 -1.56 13.37
CA ASN A 144 -3.12 -2.85 12.85
C ASN A 144 -4.10 -2.72 11.67
N MET A 145 -4.82 -1.59 11.53
CA MET A 145 -5.71 -1.34 10.39
C MET A 145 -4.93 -0.94 9.14
N LEU A 146 -3.85 -0.15 9.29
CA LEU A 146 -2.94 0.17 8.18
C LEU A 146 -2.16 -1.06 7.72
N TRP A 147 -1.75 -1.92 8.65
CA TRP A 147 -1.08 -3.17 8.32
C TRP A 147 -2.05 -4.18 7.67
N GLY A 148 -3.30 -4.25 8.16
CA GLY A 148 -4.36 -5.02 7.52
C GLY A 148 -4.64 -4.57 6.09
N ALA A 149 -4.67 -3.25 5.84
CA ALA A 149 -4.80 -2.70 4.49
C ALA A 149 -3.59 -3.03 3.60
N PHE A 150 -2.36 -2.97 4.14
CA PHE A 150 -1.15 -3.32 3.40
C PHE A 150 -1.11 -4.82 3.03
N VAL A 151 -1.51 -5.70 3.96
CA VAL A 151 -1.63 -7.14 3.71
C VAL A 151 -2.75 -7.42 2.70
N ALA A 152 -3.91 -6.77 2.81
CA ALA A 152 -4.99 -6.91 1.85
C ALA A 152 -4.57 -6.43 0.44
N LEU A 153 -3.83 -5.32 0.36
CA LEU A 153 -3.30 -4.79 -0.90
C LEU A 153 -2.25 -5.74 -1.49
N LEU A 154 -1.35 -6.31 -0.68
CA LEU A 154 -0.41 -7.35 -1.11
C LEU A 154 -1.13 -8.62 -1.61
N VAL A 155 -2.19 -9.06 -0.93
CA VAL A 155 -3.01 -10.21 -1.36
C VAL A 155 -3.73 -9.90 -2.67
N LEU A 156 -4.28 -8.70 -2.82
CA LEU A 156 -4.90 -8.25 -4.09
C LEU A 156 -3.87 -8.14 -5.21
N LEU A 157 -2.64 -7.67 -4.92
CA LEU A 157 -1.54 -7.60 -5.88
C LEU A 157 -1.10 -9.01 -6.30
N LEU A 158 -0.98 -9.95 -5.35
CA LEU A 158 -0.68 -11.34 -5.65
C LEU A 158 -1.80 -12.01 -6.45
N PHE A 159 -3.07 -11.76 -6.10
CA PHE A 159 -4.22 -12.26 -6.85
C PHE A 159 -4.25 -11.69 -8.27
N TYR A 160 -4.01 -10.39 -8.43
CA TYR A 160 -3.87 -9.73 -9.73
C TYR A 160 -2.72 -10.34 -10.54
N VAL A 161 -1.54 -10.52 -9.94
CA VAL A 161 -0.40 -11.15 -10.62
C VAL A 161 -0.69 -12.59 -11.01
N VAL A 162 -1.34 -13.39 -10.17
CA VAL A 162 -1.70 -14.79 -10.51
C VAL A 162 -2.79 -14.85 -11.58
N PHE A 163 -3.80 -13.98 -11.51
CA PHE A 163 -4.90 -13.91 -12.47
C PHE A 163 -4.45 -13.35 -13.82
N PHE A 164 -3.61 -12.32 -13.84
CA PHE A 164 -3.05 -11.74 -15.07
C PHE A 164 -1.86 -12.54 -15.62
N ARG A 165 -1.12 -13.30 -14.81
CA ARG A 165 -0.20 -14.34 -15.32
C ARG A 165 -0.94 -15.51 -15.94
N LYS A 166 -2.23 -15.71 -15.65
CA LYS A 166 -3.07 -16.65 -16.40
C LYS A 166 -3.50 -16.13 -17.77
N ASN A 167 -3.53 -14.80 -17.96
CA ASN A 167 -3.80 -14.17 -19.26
C ASN A 167 -2.54 -13.90 -20.09
N LYS A 168 -1.37 -13.83 -19.45
CA LYS A 168 -0.11 -14.02 -20.17
C LYS A 168 0.17 -15.51 -20.23
N LYS A 169 -0.46 -16.17 -21.20
CA LYS A 169 0.00 -17.44 -21.75
C LYS A 169 1.50 -17.27 -22.05
N ASP A 170 2.36 -17.63 -21.11
CA ASP A 170 3.67 -18.16 -21.46
C ASP A 170 3.33 -19.48 -22.18
N GLU A 171 3.10 -19.39 -23.49
CA GLU A 171 3.39 -20.49 -24.37
C GLU A 171 4.89 -20.72 -24.29
N THR A 172 5.28 -21.44 -23.23
CA THR A 172 6.43 -22.32 -23.30
C THR A 172 6.03 -23.34 -24.36
N ILE A 173 6.50 -23.13 -25.60
CA ILE A 173 6.30 -24.07 -26.69
C ILE A 173 7.02 -25.35 -26.28
N SER A 174 6.27 -26.27 -25.70
CA SER A 174 6.53 -27.70 -25.83
C SER A 174 6.57 -27.98 -27.34
N THR A 175 7.70 -28.54 -27.76
CA THR A 175 8.08 -28.88 -29.12
C THR A 175 7.15 -29.95 -29.69
N GLU A 176 5.88 -29.65 -29.93
CA GLU A 176 4.91 -30.63 -30.43
C GLU A 176 3.66 -29.91 -30.98
N ASN A 177 3.87 -28.99 -31.92
CA ASN A 177 2.92 -28.69 -33.00
C ASN A 177 3.73 -28.02 -34.12
N ALA A 178 4.04 -28.81 -35.14
CA ALA A 178 4.58 -28.32 -36.40
C ALA A 178 3.51 -27.49 -37.12
N GLY A 179 3.32 -26.24 -36.68
CA GLY A 179 2.86 -25.19 -37.56
C GLY A 179 3.98 -24.90 -38.56
N ASP A 180 3.65 -24.92 -39.83
CA ASP A 180 4.59 -24.71 -40.94
C ASP A 180 5.37 -23.40 -40.70
N PHE A 181 6.67 -23.51 -40.40
CA PHE A 181 7.54 -22.36 -40.17
C PHE A 181 8.51 -22.26 -41.35
N GLN A 182 8.65 -21.05 -41.87
CA GLN A 182 9.59 -20.79 -42.96
C GLN A 182 10.93 -20.37 -42.37
N LYS A 183 12.03 -20.99 -42.82
CA LYS A 183 13.37 -20.51 -42.49
C LYS A 183 13.70 -19.25 -43.28
N LEU A 184 14.13 -18.21 -42.58
CA LEU A 184 14.54 -16.93 -43.12
C LEU A 184 15.93 -16.58 -42.56
N GLY A 185 16.99 -17.00 -43.25
CA GLY A 185 18.34 -17.00 -42.68
C GLY A 185 18.40 -17.84 -41.41
N ALA A 186 18.83 -17.22 -40.30
CA ALA A 186 18.84 -17.78 -38.95
C ALA A 186 17.50 -17.64 -38.20
N PHE A 187 16.53 -16.90 -38.76
CA PHE A 187 15.20 -16.77 -38.16
C PHE A 187 14.28 -17.94 -38.54
N ASN A 188 13.53 -18.44 -37.55
CA ASN A 188 12.34 -19.24 -37.80
C ASN A 188 11.13 -18.30 -37.84
N TYR A 189 10.51 -18.18 -39.00
CA TYR A 189 9.39 -17.27 -39.23
C TYR A 189 8.06 -18.02 -39.23
N PHE A 190 7.17 -17.61 -38.34
CA PHE A 190 5.80 -18.13 -38.23
C PHE A 190 4.82 -17.13 -38.84
N GLN A 191 4.49 -17.33 -40.11
CA GLN A 191 3.67 -16.42 -40.92
C GLN A 191 2.27 -16.17 -40.31
N GLN A 192 1.65 -17.20 -39.76
CA GLN A 192 0.29 -17.11 -39.19
C GLN A 192 0.23 -16.24 -37.93
N THR A 193 1.26 -16.31 -37.09
CA THR A 193 1.30 -15.57 -35.82
C THR A 193 2.09 -14.28 -35.92
N GLY A 194 2.82 -14.03 -37.02
CA GLY A 194 3.70 -12.88 -37.17
C GLY A 194 4.86 -12.87 -36.19
N VAL A 195 5.48 -14.03 -35.96
CA VAL A 195 6.57 -14.18 -34.97
C VAL A 195 7.84 -14.62 -35.66
N LEU A 196 8.94 -13.92 -35.37
CA LEU A 196 10.30 -14.33 -35.71
C LEU A 196 10.98 -14.88 -34.46
N VAL A 197 11.60 -16.05 -34.56
CA VAL A 197 12.38 -16.65 -33.48
C VAL A 197 13.84 -16.76 -33.92
N LEU A 198 14.73 -16.10 -33.20
CA LEU A 198 16.18 -16.21 -33.36
C LEU A 198 16.76 -16.77 -32.07
N GLU A 199 17.30 -17.99 -32.13
CA GLU A 199 17.79 -18.74 -30.96
C GLU A 199 16.75 -18.81 -29.81
N PHE A 200 16.86 -17.93 -28.82
CA PHE A 200 15.96 -17.83 -27.65
C PHE A 200 15.17 -16.51 -27.60
N GLN A 201 15.31 -15.65 -28.61
CA GLN A 201 14.62 -14.37 -28.67
C GLN A 201 13.39 -14.46 -29.59
N LYS A 202 12.21 -14.24 -29.00
CA LYS A 202 10.95 -14.07 -29.72
C LYS A 202 10.76 -12.61 -30.10
N ILE A 203 10.57 -12.33 -31.38
CA ILE A 203 10.34 -10.99 -31.92
C ILE A 203 8.96 -10.99 -32.59
N GLU A 204 8.03 -10.23 -32.02
CA GLU A 204 6.66 -10.11 -32.54
C GLU A 204 6.60 -9.00 -33.61
N LEU A 205 5.99 -9.31 -34.75
CA LEU A 205 5.68 -8.39 -35.83
C LEU A 205 4.24 -7.87 -35.65
N SER A 206 4.04 -6.57 -35.88
CA SER A 206 2.68 -6.06 -36.06
C SER A 206 2.09 -6.61 -37.36
N GLU A 207 0.75 -6.61 -37.48
CA GLU A 207 0.04 -7.13 -38.66
C GLU A 207 0.58 -6.57 -39.98
N LYS A 208 0.86 -5.26 -40.03
CA LYS A 208 1.41 -4.58 -41.22
C LYS A 208 2.85 -4.98 -41.51
N GLU A 209 3.67 -5.20 -40.48
CA GLU A 209 5.05 -5.70 -40.65
C GLU A 209 5.05 -7.15 -41.14
N ASN A 210 4.16 -7.99 -40.60
CA ASN A 210 3.96 -9.36 -41.02
C ASN A 210 3.54 -9.42 -42.51
N LYS A 211 2.55 -8.61 -42.90
CA LYS A 211 2.08 -8.50 -44.28
C LYS A 211 3.16 -7.99 -45.24
N LEU A 212 3.92 -6.97 -44.83
CA LEU A 212 5.07 -6.48 -45.61
C LEU A 212 6.13 -7.57 -45.81
N LEU A 213 6.48 -8.30 -44.76
CA LEU A 213 7.48 -9.37 -44.84
C LEU A 213 7.00 -10.50 -45.76
N ASN A 214 5.73 -10.90 -45.66
CA ASN A 214 5.13 -11.91 -46.55
C ASN A 214 5.21 -11.52 -48.02
N LEU A 215 4.82 -10.29 -48.36
CA LEU A 215 4.87 -9.81 -49.75
C LEU A 215 6.30 -9.79 -50.33
N LEU A 216 7.31 -9.56 -49.47
CA LEU A 216 8.71 -9.62 -49.88
C LEU A 216 9.24 -11.06 -49.98
N LEU A 217 8.73 -11.97 -49.14
CA LEU A 217 9.06 -13.40 -49.17
C LEU A 217 8.41 -14.16 -50.32
N GLU A 218 7.29 -13.68 -50.85
CA GLU A 218 6.68 -14.21 -52.08
C GLU A 218 7.60 -14.04 -53.30
N LYS A 219 8.45 -13.00 -53.29
CA LYS A 219 9.40 -12.68 -54.37
C LYS A 219 10.79 -12.39 -53.80
N PRO A 220 11.46 -13.41 -53.22
CA PRO A 220 12.76 -13.22 -52.60
C PRO A 220 13.77 -12.79 -53.66
N ASN A 221 14.70 -11.90 -53.29
CA ASN A 221 15.71 -11.36 -54.20
C ASN A 221 15.20 -10.57 -55.41
N GLU A 222 13.90 -10.28 -55.50
CA GLU A 222 13.31 -9.40 -56.50
C GLU A 222 12.90 -8.03 -55.90
N THR A 223 12.85 -7.01 -56.76
CA THR A 223 12.39 -5.69 -56.34
C THR A 223 10.87 -5.62 -56.46
N VAL A 224 10.17 -5.45 -55.33
CA VAL A 224 8.74 -5.22 -55.29
C VAL A 224 8.45 -3.72 -55.36
N ALA A 225 7.59 -3.33 -56.30
CA ALA A 225 7.22 -1.93 -56.54
C ALA A 225 6.54 -1.30 -55.31
N ARG A 226 6.83 -0.01 -55.09
CA ARG A 226 6.32 0.72 -53.93
C ARG A 226 4.79 0.81 -53.94
N GLU A 227 4.23 1.05 -55.11
CA GLU A 227 2.80 1.19 -55.35
C GLU A 227 2.08 -0.13 -55.03
N HIS A 228 2.70 -1.26 -55.40
CA HIS A 228 2.18 -2.59 -55.10
C HIS A 228 2.18 -2.88 -53.59
N LEU A 229 3.27 -2.57 -52.88
CA LEU A 229 3.35 -2.74 -51.43
C LEU A 229 2.34 -1.86 -50.69
N LEU A 230 2.18 -0.60 -51.10
CA LEU A 230 1.20 0.32 -50.51
C LEU A 230 -0.23 -0.19 -50.71
N LYS A 231 -0.53 -0.66 -51.92
CA LYS A 231 -1.84 -1.20 -52.28
C LYS A 231 -2.20 -2.42 -51.44
N GLU A 232 -1.32 -3.41 -51.39
CA GLU A 232 -1.57 -4.66 -50.68
C GLU A 232 -1.66 -4.46 -49.16
N ILE A 233 -0.84 -3.58 -48.58
CA ILE A 233 -0.82 -3.37 -47.14
C ILE A 233 -1.97 -2.46 -46.67
N TRP A 234 -2.41 -1.49 -47.47
CA TRP A 234 -3.40 -0.49 -47.02
C TRP A 234 -4.66 -0.34 -47.90
N GLU A 235 -4.55 -0.37 -49.23
CA GLU A 235 -5.72 -0.10 -50.11
C GLU A 235 -6.76 -1.23 -50.08
N ASN A 236 -6.33 -2.48 -49.95
CA ASN A 236 -7.24 -3.62 -49.77
C ASN A 236 -8.03 -3.56 -48.44
N GLU A 237 -7.64 -2.68 -47.52
CA GLU A 237 -8.32 -2.41 -46.24
C GLU A 237 -9.10 -1.08 -46.26
N GLY A 238 -9.21 -0.41 -47.42
CA GLY A 238 -9.96 0.84 -47.59
C GLY A 238 -9.26 2.10 -47.04
N VAL A 239 -7.96 2.02 -46.75
CA VAL A 239 -7.18 3.11 -46.14
C VAL A 239 -6.23 3.72 -47.18
N PHE A 240 -6.41 5.00 -47.52
CA PHE A 240 -5.48 5.73 -48.37
C PHE A 240 -4.30 6.25 -47.54
N VAL A 241 -3.07 5.84 -47.89
CA VAL A 241 -1.86 6.18 -47.14
C VAL A 241 -0.76 6.75 -48.03
N ILE A 242 -0.09 7.79 -47.54
CA ILE A 242 1.02 8.46 -48.24
C ILE A 242 2.27 7.58 -48.22
N SER A 243 3.03 7.63 -49.33
CA SER A 243 4.30 6.94 -49.54
C SER A 243 5.18 6.86 -48.28
N ARG A 244 5.41 7.97 -47.56
CA ARG A 244 6.32 8.04 -46.39
C ARG A 244 6.03 7.03 -45.27
N ASN A 245 4.81 6.53 -45.15
CA ASN A 245 4.48 5.52 -44.13
C ASN A 245 5.08 4.14 -44.43
N LEU A 246 5.28 3.79 -45.71
CA LEU A 246 5.97 2.55 -46.08
C LEU A 246 7.44 2.59 -45.64
N ASP A 247 8.11 3.74 -45.76
CA ASP A 247 9.52 3.87 -45.37
C ASP A 247 9.71 3.67 -43.86
N VAL A 248 8.77 4.18 -43.06
CA VAL A 248 8.75 3.97 -41.61
C VAL A 248 8.53 2.50 -41.28
N LEU A 249 7.61 1.83 -41.98
CA LEU A 249 7.34 0.40 -41.79
C LEU A 249 8.58 -0.45 -42.12
N VAL A 250 9.23 -0.16 -43.25
CA VAL A 250 10.50 -0.83 -43.64
C VAL A 250 11.59 -0.56 -42.61
N SER A 251 11.71 0.67 -42.07
CA SER A 251 12.69 0.99 -41.04
C SER A 251 12.48 0.18 -39.75
N LYS A 252 11.22 0.01 -39.31
CA LYS A 252 10.89 -0.81 -38.15
C LYS A 252 11.17 -2.29 -38.40
N LEU A 253 10.78 -2.82 -39.56
CA LEU A 253 11.02 -4.22 -39.94
C LEU A 253 12.53 -4.51 -40.03
N ARG A 254 13.33 -3.61 -40.61
CA ARG A 254 14.81 -3.72 -40.65
C ARG A 254 15.41 -3.84 -39.26
N LYS A 255 14.96 -3.04 -38.29
CA LYS A 255 15.45 -3.12 -36.90
C LYS A 255 15.15 -4.48 -36.27
N LYS A 256 14.03 -5.11 -36.62
CA LYS A 256 13.65 -6.44 -36.13
C LYS A 256 14.44 -7.56 -36.80
N LEU A 257 14.81 -7.40 -38.07
CA LEU A 257 15.64 -8.34 -38.83
C LEU A 257 17.15 -8.15 -38.59
N ALA A 258 17.58 -7.10 -37.89
CA ALA A 258 18.99 -6.79 -37.67
C ALA A 258 19.78 -7.86 -36.89
N GLY A 259 19.10 -8.84 -36.30
CA GLY A 259 19.72 -9.97 -35.59
C GLY A 259 20.46 -10.96 -36.50
N ASP A 260 20.21 -10.94 -37.81
CA ASP A 260 20.95 -11.75 -38.78
C ASP A 260 21.36 -10.92 -40.01
N PRO A 261 22.66 -10.73 -40.28
CA PRO A 261 23.13 -9.97 -41.44
C PRO A 261 22.85 -10.65 -42.79
N SER A 262 22.50 -11.94 -42.82
CA SER A 262 22.15 -12.65 -44.06
C SER A 262 20.80 -12.22 -44.64
N VAL A 263 19.91 -11.69 -43.79
CA VAL A 263 18.56 -11.24 -44.17
C VAL A 263 18.50 -9.73 -44.10
N LYS A 264 18.42 -9.06 -45.25
CA LYS A 264 18.37 -7.58 -45.27
C LYS A 264 17.41 -7.06 -46.32
N ILE A 265 16.71 -5.98 -45.96
CA ILE A 265 15.82 -5.28 -46.89
C ILE A 265 16.60 -4.12 -47.52
N THR A 266 16.90 -4.17 -48.81
CA THR A 266 17.59 -3.10 -49.55
C THR A 266 16.60 -2.20 -50.27
N ASN A 267 16.97 -0.92 -50.47
CA ASN A 267 16.17 0.03 -51.22
C ASN A 267 16.70 0.07 -52.66
N SER A 268 15.82 -0.22 -53.63
CA SER A 268 16.10 0.00 -55.05
C SER A 268 15.59 1.39 -55.43
N HIS A 269 16.52 2.34 -55.54
CA HIS A 269 16.22 3.76 -55.75
C HIS A 269 15.21 3.99 -56.89
N GLY A 270 14.10 4.67 -56.58
CA GLY A 270 13.03 4.98 -57.53
C GLY A 270 12.16 3.81 -57.98
N LYS A 271 12.39 2.58 -57.50
CA LYS A 271 11.64 1.38 -57.92
C LYS A 271 10.90 0.70 -56.76
N GLY A 272 11.51 0.58 -55.58
CA GLY A 272 10.86 -0.06 -54.44
C GLY A 272 11.82 -0.74 -53.46
N TYR A 273 11.39 -1.88 -52.91
CA TYR A 273 12.11 -2.61 -51.87
C TYR A 273 12.40 -4.05 -52.30
N LYS A 274 13.57 -4.56 -51.89
CA LYS A 274 13.99 -5.93 -52.16
C LYS A 274 14.43 -6.58 -50.85
N LEU A 275 14.02 -7.82 -50.63
CA LEU A 275 14.53 -8.67 -49.56
C LEU A 275 15.68 -9.51 -50.12
N GLU A 276 16.88 -9.31 -49.57
CA GLU A 276 18.06 -10.11 -49.85
C GLU A 276 18.20 -11.18 -48.76
N VAL A 277 18.18 -12.43 -49.20
CA VAL A 277 18.23 -13.69 -48.43
C VAL A 277 19.04 -14.73 -49.18
#